data_AF-A0A0D0D428-F1
#
_entry.id   AF-A0A0D0D428-F1
#
_cell.length_a   1.000
_cell.length_b   1.000
_cell.length_c   1.000
_cell.angle_alpha   90.00
_cell.angle_beta   90.00
_cell.angle_gamma   90.00
#
_symmetry.space_group_name_H-M   'P 1'
#
loop_
_entity.id
_entity.type
_entity.pdbx_description
1 polymer ?
#
loop_
_entity_poly.entity_id
_entity_poly.type
_entity_poly.pdbx_seq_one_letter_code
_entity_poly.pdbx_strand_id
1 'polypeptide(L)'
;TFDHKPCNIVEKINTQYKTWEYQLYMYGIAPALLYDVLSHKYWQSLCNLIRGMQLMCQHSITSQQVQEVHMLLCSWEQEFEKLYYQQREDRLHFVRPCAHQVPHLPDKTLCKGPPICYAQWTMERTIGNLGQQIQQPSNPYENLSQEGVH
;
A
#
# COMPACT_ATOMS: atom_id res chain seq x y z
N THR A 1 -7.29 -11.83 14.37
CA THR A 1 -8.20 -12.81 13.75
C THR A 1 -8.53 -12.33 12.35
N PHE A 2 -8.16 -13.11 11.33
CA PHE A 2 -8.36 -12.82 9.90
C PHE A 2 -9.78 -13.16 9.41
N ASP A 3 -10.74 -13.34 10.33
CA ASP A 3 -12.06 -13.94 10.06
C ASP A 3 -13.16 -12.95 9.67
N HIS A 4 -12.85 -11.68 9.39
CA HIS A 4 -13.88 -10.72 8.97
C HIS A 4 -13.80 -10.44 7.48
N LYS A 5 -14.91 -10.65 6.76
CA LYS A 5 -15.05 -10.23 5.36
C LYS A 5 -14.78 -8.72 5.27
N PRO A 6 -14.05 -8.24 4.25
CA PRO A 6 -13.82 -6.82 4.05
C PRO A 6 -15.16 -6.09 3.95
N CYS A 7 -15.27 -4.94 4.62
CA CYS A 7 -16.51 -4.16 4.56
C CYS A 7 -16.77 -3.67 3.13
N ASN A 8 -18.03 -3.38 2.80
CA ASN A 8 -18.35 -2.73 1.54
C ASN A 8 -17.63 -1.38 1.46
N ILE A 9 -16.76 -1.20 0.45
CA ILE A 9 -15.98 0.02 0.28
C ILE A 9 -16.88 1.24 0.12
N VAL A 10 -18.02 1.10 -0.59
CA VAL A 10 -18.97 2.18 -0.84
C VAL A 10 -19.54 2.75 0.46
N GLU A 11 -19.72 1.90 1.47
CA GLU A 11 -20.35 2.28 2.73
C GLU A 11 -19.37 2.90 3.74
N LYS A 12 -18.07 2.61 3.62
CA LYS A 12 -17.10 2.91 4.70
C LYS A 12 -15.83 3.66 4.30
N ILE A 13 -15.65 3.99 3.01
CA ILE A 13 -14.45 4.67 2.51
C ILE A 13 -14.08 5.94 3.29
N ASN A 14 -15.10 6.70 3.74
CA ASN A 14 -14.93 7.99 4.41
C ASN A 14 -15.01 7.95 5.95
N THR A 15 -15.23 6.78 6.56
CA THR A 15 -15.47 6.67 8.01
C THR A 15 -14.45 5.82 8.72
N GLN A 16 -14.32 4.53 8.36
CA GLN A 16 -13.53 3.56 9.13
C GLN A 16 -12.96 2.41 8.28
N TYR A 17 -12.69 2.63 6.99
CA TYR A 17 -12.06 1.59 6.17
C TYR A 17 -10.58 1.44 6.55
N LYS A 18 -10.20 0.25 7.05
CA LYS A 18 -8.86 0.01 7.57
C LYS A 18 -7.86 -0.11 6.43
N THR A 19 -6.61 0.20 6.71
CA THR A 19 -5.50 0.05 5.75
C THR A 19 -5.42 -1.31 5.10
N TRP A 20 -5.54 -2.38 5.89
CA TRP A 20 -5.45 -3.73 5.35
C TRP A 20 -6.65 -4.03 4.43
N GLU A 21 -7.82 -3.43 4.68
CA GLU A 21 -8.98 -3.53 3.79
C GLU A 21 -8.75 -2.76 2.49
N TYR A 22 -8.09 -1.59 2.55
CA TYR A 22 -7.64 -0.85 1.35
C TYR A 22 -6.62 -1.64 0.54
N GLN A 23 -5.64 -2.25 1.20
CA GLN A 23 -4.61 -3.06 0.54
C GLN A 23 -5.24 -4.30 -0.10
N LEU A 24 -6.12 -5.01 0.62
CA LEU A 24 -6.82 -6.19 0.09
C LEU A 24 -7.71 -5.82 -1.10
N TYR A 25 -8.49 -4.74 -0.97
CA TYR A 25 -9.35 -4.29 -2.06
C TYR A 25 -8.52 -3.88 -3.28
N MET A 26 -7.58 -2.95 -3.11
CA MET A 26 -6.82 -2.37 -4.22
C MET A 26 -5.89 -3.39 -4.87
N TYR A 27 -5.17 -4.18 -4.07
CA TYR A 27 -4.14 -5.08 -4.59
C TYR A 27 -4.61 -6.52 -4.79
N GLY A 28 -5.68 -6.96 -4.11
CA GLY A 28 -6.17 -8.33 -4.20
C GLY A 28 -7.42 -8.48 -5.07
N ILE A 29 -8.35 -7.53 -5.00
CA ILE A 29 -9.70 -7.68 -5.55
C ILE A 29 -9.93 -6.81 -6.81
N ALA A 30 -9.38 -5.59 -6.83
CA ALA A 30 -9.61 -4.62 -7.89
C ALA A 30 -9.29 -5.11 -9.31
N PRO A 31 -8.21 -5.89 -9.58
CA PRO A 31 -7.94 -6.41 -10.92
C PRO A 31 -9.11 -7.23 -11.48
N ALA A 32 -9.73 -8.05 -10.65
CA ALA A 32 -10.85 -8.90 -11.06
C ALA A 32 -12.14 -8.08 -11.22
N LEU A 33 -12.42 -7.16 -10.30
CA LEU A 33 -13.63 -6.33 -10.37
C LEU A 33 -13.61 -5.32 -11.52
N LEU A 34 -12.44 -4.87 -11.92
CA LEU A 34 -12.27 -3.86 -12.97
C LEU A 34 -11.95 -4.48 -14.34
N TYR A 35 -11.85 -5.81 -14.42
CA TYR A 35 -11.75 -6.54 -15.68
C TYR A 35 -13.04 -6.32 -16.49
N ASP A 36 -12.90 -6.03 -17.78
CA ASP A 36 -13.97 -5.60 -18.71
C ASP A 36 -14.73 -4.31 -18.37
N VAL A 37 -14.54 -3.73 -17.18
CA VAL A 37 -15.06 -2.40 -16.81
C VAL A 37 -14.14 -1.30 -17.34
N LEU A 38 -12.83 -1.48 -17.19
CA LEU A 38 -11.82 -0.57 -17.74
C LEU A 38 -11.42 -1.04 -19.14
N SER A 39 -11.19 -0.10 -20.06
CA SER A 39 -10.59 -0.45 -21.34
C SER A 39 -9.21 -1.10 -21.11
N HIS A 40 -8.87 -2.11 -21.90
CA HIS A 40 -7.72 -2.98 -21.69
C HIS A 40 -6.42 -2.26 -21.30
N LYS A 41 -6.10 -1.13 -21.97
CA LYS A 41 -4.88 -0.34 -21.69
C LYS A 41 -4.82 0.23 -20.26
N TYR A 42 -5.95 0.66 -19.70
CA TYR A 42 -6.01 1.18 -18.33
C TYR A 42 -5.97 0.05 -17.31
N TRP A 43 -6.66 -1.06 -17.61
CA TRP A 43 -6.63 -2.27 -16.78
C TRP A 43 -5.22 -2.86 -16.70
N GLN A 44 -4.52 -3.00 -17.83
CA GLN A 44 -3.16 -3.51 -17.86
C GLN A 44 -2.19 -2.63 -17.06
N SER A 45 -2.29 -1.31 -17.23
CA SER A 45 -1.48 -0.37 -16.46
C SER A 45 -1.76 -0.47 -14.95
N LEU A 46 -3.03 -0.61 -14.57
CA LEU A 46 -3.41 -0.86 -13.17
C LEU A 46 -2.80 -2.17 -12.65
N CYS A 47 -2.84 -3.25 -13.43
CA CYS A 47 -2.26 -4.53 -13.05
C CYS A 47 -0.74 -4.46 -12.85
N ASN A 48 -0.01 -3.69 -13.67
CA ASN A 48 1.43 -3.47 -13.50
C ASN A 48 1.74 -2.81 -12.15
N LEU A 49 0.99 -1.75 -11.80
CA LEU A 49 1.11 -1.08 -10.50
C LEU A 49 0.81 -2.04 -9.34
N ILE A 50 -0.31 -2.78 -9.43
CA ILE A 50 -0.74 -3.69 -8.38
C ILE A 50 0.30 -4.78 -8.14
N ARG A 51 0.81 -5.41 -9.21
CA ARG A 51 1.84 -6.43 -9.12
C ARG A 51 3.12 -5.90 -8.47
N GLY A 52 3.56 -4.70 -8.87
CA GLY A 52 4.73 -4.05 -8.27
C GLY A 52 4.51 -3.81 -6.77
N MET A 53 3.35 -3.27 -6.38
CA MET A 53 3.04 -3.02 -4.97
C MET A 53 2.91 -4.30 -4.14
N GLN A 54 2.34 -5.37 -4.68
CA GLN A 54 2.25 -6.67 -4.00
C GLN A 54 3.64 -7.23 -3.65
N LEU A 55 4.59 -7.18 -4.60
CA LEU A 55 5.97 -7.61 -4.37
C LEU A 55 6.66 -6.72 -3.32
N MET A 56 6.44 -5.41 -3.38
CA MET A 56 6.99 -4.46 -2.41
C MET A 56 6.43 -4.59 -1.00
N CYS A 57 5.23 -5.15 -0.85
CA CYS A 57 4.63 -5.41 0.45
C CYS A 57 5.07 -6.75 1.07
N GLN A 58 5.92 -7.53 0.40
CA GLN A 58 6.43 -8.79 0.96
C GLN A 58 7.41 -8.54 2.12
N HIS A 59 7.36 -9.41 3.15
CA HIS A 59 8.31 -9.38 4.27
C HIS A 59 9.75 -9.70 3.86
N SER A 60 9.93 -10.43 2.77
CA SER A 60 11.20 -10.73 2.15
C SER A 60 11.05 -10.58 0.63
N ILE A 61 12.02 -9.93 0.00
CA ILE A 61 12.04 -9.71 -1.44
C ILE A 61 13.44 -10.03 -1.95
N THR A 62 13.50 -10.81 -3.03
CA THR A 62 14.77 -11.17 -3.68
C THR A 62 15.23 -10.07 -4.65
N SER A 63 16.53 -10.03 -4.96
CA SER A 63 17.06 -9.05 -5.93
C SER A 63 16.41 -9.16 -7.32
N GLN A 64 16.05 -10.38 -7.75
CA GLN A 64 15.32 -10.58 -9.00
C GLN A 64 13.92 -9.97 -8.96
N GLN A 65 13.20 -10.13 -7.84
CA GLN A 65 11.91 -9.49 -7.65
C GLN A 65 12.04 -7.96 -7.56
N VAL A 66 13.10 -7.43 -6.96
CA VAL A 66 13.35 -5.98 -6.96
C VAL A 66 13.52 -5.46 -8.40
N GLN A 67 14.23 -6.20 -9.27
CA GLN A 67 14.34 -5.86 -10.69
C GLN A 67 12.98 -5.95 -11.41
N GLU A 68 12.17 -6.98 -11.12
CA GLU A 68 10.80 -7.11 -11.64
C GLU A 68 9.96 -5.89 -11.25
N VAL A 69 9.98 -5.50 -9.97
CA VAL A 69 9.27 -4.32 -9.49
C VAL A 69 9.74 -3.07 -10.21
N HIS A 70 11.05 -2.87 -10.35
CA HIS A 70 11.58 -1.71 -11.06
C HIS A 70 11.04 -1.62 -12.48
N MET A 71 11.08 -2.72 -13.25
CA MET A 71 10.53 -2.75 -14.60
C MET A 71 9.02 -2.46 -14.63
N LEU A 72 8.25 -3.07 -13.72
CA LEU A 72 6.79 -2.88 -13.63
C LEU A 72 6.41 -1.43 -13.29
N LEU A 73 7.07 -0.83 -12.30
CA LEU A 73 6.74 0.51 -11.82
C LEU A 73 7.22 1.60 -12.79
N CYS A 74 8.36 1.43 -13.44
CA CYS A 74 8.79 2.33 -14.51
C CYS A 74 7.88 2.23 -15.75
N SER A 75 7.47 1.02 -16.14
CA SER A 75 6.49 0.84 -17.22
C SER A 75 5.16 1.50 -16.88
N TRP A 76 4.68 1.31 -15.65
CA TRP A 76 3.46 1.96 -15.17
C TRP A 76 3.57 3.49 -15.19
N GLU A 77 4.69 4.09 -14.76
CA GLU A 77 4.86 5.55 -14.80
C GLU A 77 4.76 6.09 -16.23
N GLN A 78 5.43 5.43 -17.19
CA GLN A 78 5.37 5.81 -18.60
C GLN A 78 3.96 5.66 -19.19
N GLU A 79 3.24 4.59 -18.83
CA GLU A 79 1.84 4.41 -19.20
C GLU A 79 0.95 5.46 -18.53
N PHE A 80 1.22 5.81 -17.28
CA PHE A 80 0.47 6.80 -16.53
C PHE A 80 0.57 8.18 -17.20
N GLU A 81 1.79 8.55 -17.57
CA GLU A 81 2.09 9.76 -18.34
C GLU A 81 1.35 9.77 -19.69
N LYS A 82 1.40 8.68 -20.45
CA LYS A 82 0.76 8.60 -21.78
C LYS A 82 -0.76 8.54 -21.73
N LEU A 83 -1.33 7.81 -20.78
CA LEU A 83 -2.76 7.48 -20.76
C LEU A 83 -3.60 8.49 -19.98
N TYR A 84 -3.08 9.00 -18.85
CA TYR A 84 -3.83 9.85 -17.93
C TYR A 84 -3.40 11.32 -18.02
N TYR A 85 -2.10 11.59 -17.79
CA TYR A 85 -1.55 12.95 -17.81
C TYR A 85 -1.49 13.55 -19.22
N GLN A 86 -1.14 12.73 -20.21
CA GLN A 86 -1.03 13.09 -21.64
C GLN A 86 -0.09 14.28 -21.90
N GLN A 87 0.87 14.54 -21.00
CA GLN A 87 1.77 15.70 -21.08
C GLN A 87 1.04 17.04 -21.17
N ARG A 88 -0.16 17.10 -20.58
CA ARG A 88 -1.02 18.27 -20.61
C ARG A 88 -0.92 19.04 -19.29
N GLU A 89 -0.56 20.31 -19.36
CA GLU A 89 -0.40 21.17 -18.19
C GLU A 89 -1.68 21.22 -17.32
N ASP A 90 -2.86 21.27 -17.93
CA ASP A 90 -4.14 21.26 -17.21
C ASP A 90 -4.40 19.97 -16.41
N ARG A 91 -3.62 18.91 -16.65
CA ARG A 91 -3.69 17.61 -15.98
C ARG A 91 -2.52 17.32 -15.06
N LEU A 92 -1.62 18.28 -14.86
CA LEU A 92 -0.44 18.12 -14.01
C LEU A 92 -0.82 17.72 -12.57
N HIS A 93 -1.99 18.14 -12.11
CA HIS A 93 -2.55 17.78 -10.80
C HIS A 93 -2.79 16.28 -10.59
N PHE A 94 -2.83 15.45 -11.65
CA PHE A 94 -2.87 14.00 -11.54
C PHE A 94 -1.53 13.38 -11.12
N VAL A 95 -0.41 14.03 -11.42
CA VAL A 95 0.94 13.59 -11.02
C VAL A 95 1.21 14.03 -9.58
N ARG A 96 0.44 13.45 -8.65
CA ARG A 96 0.60 13.70 -7.21
C ARG A 96 1.97 13.17 -6.75
N PRO A 97 2.57 13.76 -5.70
CA PRO A 97 3.85 13.27 -5.17
C PRO A 97 3.85 11.77 -4.83
N CYS A 98 2.71 11.22 -4.40
CA CYS A 98 2.59 9.78 -4.16
C CYS A 98 2.75 8.95 -5.44
N ALA A 99 2.19 9.39 -6.57
CA ALA A 99 2.31 8.70 -7.85
C ALA A 99 3.75 8.74 -8.37
N HIS A 100 4.40 9.90 -8.32
CA HIS A 100 5.80 10.06 -8.75
C HIS A 100 6.81 9.30 -7.86
N GLN A 101 6.47 9.05 -6.59
CA GLN A 101 7.35 8.30 -5.68
C GLN A 101 7.33 6.79 -5.90
N VAL A 102 6.31 6.24 -6.56
CA VAL A 102 6.16 4.80 -6.81
C VAL A 102 7.40 4.18 -7.50
N PRO A 103 7.91 4.69 -8.63
CA PRO A 103 9.07 4.11 -9.32
C PRO A 103 10.36 4.15 -8.50
N HIS A 104 10.46 5.00 -7.47
CA HIS A 104 11.62 5.09 -6.58
C HIS A 104 11.59 4.10 -5.42
N LEU A 105 10.51 3.34 -5.23
CA LEU A 105 10.39 2.36 -4.16
C LEU A 105 11.44 1.23 -4.22
N PRO A 106 11.78 0.65 -5.39
CA PRO A 106 12.80 -0.39 -5.50
C PRO A 106 14.17 0.07 -5.03
N ASP A 107 14.59 1.27 -5.43
CA ASP A 107 15.88 1.85 -5.04
C ASP A 107 15.97 2.03 -3.52
N LYS A 108 14.90 2.56 -2.92
CA LYS A 108 14.79 2.69 -1.46
C LYS A 108 14.86 1.33 -0.77
N THR A 109 14.36 0.27 -1.42
CA THR A 109 14.34 -1.08 -0.86
C THR A 109 15.71 -1.74 -0.87
N LEU A 110 16.51 -1.49 -1.90
CA LEU A 110 17.91 -1.89 -1.92
C LEU A 110 18.72 -1.20 -0.81
N CYS A 111 18.41 0.06 -0.50
CA CYS A 111 19.12 0.82 0.54
C CYS A 111 18.65 0.51 1.97
N LYS A 112 17.35 0.24 2.18
CA LYS A 112 16.72 0.22 3.52
C LYS A 112 15.98 -1.08 3.87
N GLY A 113 15.98 -2.07 2.98
CA GLY A 113 15.15 -3.28 3.11
C GLY A 113 13.70 -3.02 2.65
N PRO A 114 12.79 -4.01 2.76
CA PRO A 114 11.41 -3.89 2.29
C PRO A 114 10.63 -2.73 2.95
N PRO A 115 9.75 -2.02 2.23
CA PRO A 115 8.90 -0.97 2.79
C PRO A 115 8.10 -1.40 4.01
N ILE A 116 7.66 -2.65 4.10
CA ILE A 116 6.95 -3.15 5.28
C ILE A 116 7.80 -3.06 6.57
N CYS A 117 9.13 -3.07 6.45
CA CYS A 117 10.05 -3.01 7.58
C CYS A 117 10.29 -1.58 8.10
N TYR A 118 10.05 -0.54 7.31
CA TYR A 118 10.33 0.86 7.70
C TYR A 118 9.21 1.86 7.39
N ALA A 119 8.16 1.46 6.65
CA ALA A 119 7.05 2.34 6.34
C ALA A 119 6.29 2.69 7.62
N GLN A 120 5.79 3.94 7.65
CA GLN A 120 4.99 4.50 8.74
C GLN A 120 3.86 3.57 9.20
N TRP A 121 3.36 2.70 8.32
CA TRP A 121 2.40 1.63 8.62
C TRP A 121 2.77 0.72 9.80
N THR A 122 4.05 0.36 9.96
CA THR A 122 4.49 -0.48 11.08
C THR A 122 4.51 0.32 12.38
N MET A 123 4.90 1.61 12.30
CA MET A 123 4.84 2.53 13.45
C MET A 123 3.39 2.86 13.84
N GLU A 124 2.49 3.07 12.88
CA GLU A 124 1.05 3.28 13.11
C GLU A 124 0.39 2.04 13.72
N ARG A 125 0.84 0.84 13.34
CA ARG A 125 0.41 -0.41 13.98
C ARG A 125 0.93 -0.54 15.41
N THR A 126 2.17 -0.17 15.67
CA THR A 126 2.73 -0.15 17.04
C THR A 126 2.03 0.90 17.91
N ILE A 127 1.82 2.11 17.39
CA ILE A 127 1.08 3.18 18.08
C ILE A 127 -0.38 2.79 18.30
N GLY A 128 -1.03 2.15 17.33
CA GLY A 128 -2.39 1.64 17.45
C GLY A 128 -2.51 0.50 18.47
N ASN A 129 -1.54 -0.42 18.51
CA ASN A 129 -1.48 -1.48 19.53
C ASN A 129 -1.24 -0.91 20.93
N LEU A 130 -0.31 0.04 21.08
CA LEU A 130 -0.04 0.74 22.35
C LEU A 130 -1.28 1.54 22.81
N GLY A 131 -1.98 2.19 21.88
CA GLY A 131 -3.24 2.89 22.16
C GLY A 131 -4.37 1.95 22.60
N GLN A 132 -4.41 0.71 22.10
CA GLN A 132 -5.37 -0.32 22.54
C GLN A 132 -5.03 -0.89 23.92
N GLN A 133 -3.75 -1.01 24.26
CA GLN A 133 -3.31 -1.44 25.59
C GLN A 133 -3.63 -0.40 26.68
N ILE A 134 -3.59 0.89 26.35
CA ILE A 134 -3.95 2.00 27.25
C ILE A 134 -5.47 2.05 27.52
N GLN A 135 -6.31 1.52 26.63
CA GLN A 135 -7.78 1.54 26.75
C GLN A 135 -8.37 0.32 27.51
N GLN A 136 -7.56 -0.61 28.02
CA GLN A 136 -8.07 -1.68 28.89
C GLN A 136 -8.39 -1.13 30.30
N PRO A 137 -9.66 -1.11 30.74
CA PRO A 137 -10.06 -0.40 31.95
C PRO A 137 -9.76 -1.15 33.26
N SER A 138 -9.15 -2.34 33.22
CA SER A 138 -8.95 -3.15 34.43
C SER A 138 -7.61 -2.93 35.12
N ASN A 139 -6.56 -2.44 34.44
CA ASN A 139 -5.31 -2.01 35.10
C ASN A 139 -4.33 -1.27 34.14
N PRO A 140 -4.44 0.06 33.96
CA PRO A 140 -3.66 0.79 32.95
C PRO A 140 -2.15 0.91 33.24
N TYR A 141 -1.70 0.61 34.47
CA TYR A 141 -0.29 0.73 34.88
C TYR A 141 0.47 -0.59 35.01
N GLU A 142 -0.21 -1.74 34.96
CA GLU A 142 0.45 -3.05 35.15
C GLU A 142 1.21 -3.48 33.89
N ASN A 143 0.63 -3.25 32.71
CA ASN A 143 1.24 -3.62 31.42
C ASN A 143 2.48 -2.79 31.08
N LEU A 144 2.53 -1.50 31.47
CA LEU A 144 3.70 -0.64 31.25
C LEU A 144 4.89 -1.04 32.14
N SER A 145 4.64 -1.67 33.30
CA SER A 145 5.70 -2.07 34.22
C SER A 145 6.45 -3.34 33.80
N GLN A 146 5.87 -4.14 32.90
CA GLN A 146 6.49 -5.37 32.37
C GLN A 146 7.43 -5.11 31.17
N GLU A 147 7.21 -4.04 30.39
CA GLU A 147 8.11 -3.66 29.28
C GLU A 147 9.29 -2.76 29.71
N GLY A 148 9.27 -2.24 30.95
CA GLY A 148 10.34 -1.40 31.50
C GLY A 148 11.46 -2.16 32.24
N VAL A 149 11.33 -3.47 32.41
CA VAL A 149 12.33 -4.32 33.09
C VAL A 149 12.62 -5.56 32.25
N HIS A 150 13.34 -5.38 31.14
CA HIS A 150 14.29 -6.35 30.59
C HIS A 150 15.26 -5.66 29.63
#